data_AF-A0A6A7L2C2-F1
#
_entry.id   AF-A0A6A7L2C2-F1
#
_cell.length_a   1.000
_cell.length_b   1.000
_cell.length_c   1.000
_cell.angle_alpha   90.00
_cell.angle_beta   90.00
_cell.angle_gamma   90.00
#
_symmetry.space_group_name_H-M   'P 1'
#
loop_
_entity.id
_entity.type
_entity.pdbx_description
1 polymer ?
#
loop_
_entity_poly.entity_id
_entity_poly.type
_entity_poly.pdbx_seq_one_letter_code
_entity_poly.pdbx_strand_id
1 'polypeptide(L)'
;MMPCRGWTTVVVLCAVAVPSARTQTEPDAQATDQPLTLEIRVFDGTDEVTSQTRVRVFKAGSRTDPQTLRATSGAATAQVPVGFYDLQVVREREGAVAGIRWAEQRLVQRYPDAHGRHLEAVNLQPGYGALQIRHQPSPASDEITWRATIYRTGDATKEAGKSVKGDGYLLFVVPAGQHDVQILPAIGEPIWIRNIELPADQTRLQTWKG
;
A
#
# COMPACT_ATOMS: atom_id res chain seq x y z
N MET A 1 -51.10 39.39 -58.30
CA MET A 1 -50.77 38.23 -57.44
C MET A 1 -49.82 37.34 -58.22
N MET A 2 -48.69 36.97 -57.60
CA MET A 2 -47.57 36.13 -58.07
C MET A 2 -47.99 34.84 -58.84
N PRO A 3 -47.10 34.17 -59.63
CA PRO A 3 -45.70 33.88 -59.27
C PRO A 3 -44.60 34.02 -60.33
N CYS A 4 -43.40 34.21 -59.78
CA CYS A 4 -42.09 34.23 -60.41
C CYS A 4 -41.43 32.83 -60.43
N ARG A 5 -40.48 32.67 -61.37
CA ARG A 5 -39.57 31.53 -61.58
C ARG A 5 -38.45 31.44 -60.51
N GLY A 6 -37.92 30.24 -60.30
CA GLY A 6 -36.59 29.96 -59.71
C GLY A 6 -36.37 28.43 -59.63
N TRP A 7 -35.62 27.82 -60.55
CA TRP A 7 -34.18 27.47 -60.50
C TRP A 7 -33.84 26.40 -59.46
N THR A 8 -33.76 25.15 -59.93
CA THR A 8 -33.34 23.96 -59.19
C THR A 8 -31.81 23.91 -59.10
N THR A 9 -31.27 24.02 -57.90
CA THR A 9 -29.84 23.77 -57.61
C THR A 9 -29.67 22.31 -57.23
N VAL A 10 -28.79 21.59 -57.93
CA VAL A 10 -28.34 20.24 -57.58
C VAL A 10 -27.18 20.38 -56.58
N VAL A 11 -27.37 19.87 -55.36
CA VAL A 11 -26.28 19.76 -54.37
C VAL A 11 -25.64 18.38 -54.51
N VAL A 12 -24.37 18.37 -54.92
CA VAL A 12 -23.52 17.17 -54.92
C VAL A 12 -22.94 17.02 -53.51
N LEU A 13 -23.31 15.96 -52.80
CA LEU A 13 -22.64 15.55 -51.55
C LEU A 13 -21.30 14.88 -51.90
N CYS A 14 -20.18 15.53 -51.61
CA CYS A 14 -18.88 14.86 -51.54
C CYS A 14 -18.72 14.21 -50.17
N ALA A 15 -18.73 12.88 -50.11
CA ALA A 15 -18.31 12.13 -48.94
C ALA A 15 -16.77 12.15 -48.87
N VAL A 16 -16.20 12.84 -47.88
CA VAL A 16 -14.76 12.77 -47.58
C VAL A 16 -14.56 11.63 -46.58
N ALA A 17 -13.97 10.53 -47.03
CA ALA A 17 -13.54 9.44 -46.17
C ALA A 17 -12.28 9.88 -45.39
N VAL A 18 -12.38 9.89 -44.06
CA VAL A 18 -11.24 10.13 -43.16
C VAL A 18 -10.54 8.79 -42.90
N PRO A 19 -9.27 8.58 -43.29
CA PRO A 19 -8.55 7.38 -42.90
C PRO A 19 -8.09 7.53 -41.44
N SER A 20 -8.82 6.92 -40.51
CA SER A 20 -8.33 6.71 -39.14
C SER A 20 -7.77 5.30 -39.02
N ALA A 21 -6.52 5.13 -39.43
CA ALA A 21 -5.71 4.00 -39.03
C ALA A 21 -4.48 4.56 -38.30
N ARG A 22 -4.67 4.95 -37.04
CA ARG A 22 -3.57 4.95 -36.07
C ARG A 22 -3.66 3.62 -35.34
N THR A 23 -2.77 2.71 -35.69
CA THR A 23 -2.37 1.60 -34.83
C THR A 23 -1.78 2.24 -33.56
N GLN A 24 -2.62 2.47 -32.55
CA GLN A 24 -2.12 2.68 -31.21
C GLN A 24 -1.58 1.33 -30.76
N THR A 25 -0.26 1.22 -30.71
CA THR A 25 0.42 0.25 -29.87
C THR A 25 -0.08 0.50 -28.44
N GLU A 26 -1.05 -0.30 -27.99
CA GLU A 26 -1.44 -0.35 -26.58
C GLU A 26 -0.19 -0.69 -25.77
N PRO A 27 0.19 0.14 -24.78
CA PRO A 27 1.22 -0.25 -23.83
C PRO A 27 0.64 -1.37 -22.96
N ASP A 28 1.13 -2.59 -23.14
CA ASP A 28 1.07 -3.77 -22.25
C ASP A 28 0.00 -3.72 -21.13
N ALA A 29 -1.27 -3.93 -21.51
CA ALA A 29 -2.38 -4.10 -20.57
C ALA A 29 -2.43 -5.54 -19.97
N GLN A 30 -1.28 -6.14 -19.62
CA GLN A 30 -1.21 -7.57 -19.26
C GLN A 30 -0.46 -7.93 -17.97
N ALA A 31 -0.24 -7.00 -17.02
CA ALA A 31 0.38 -7.30 -15.72
C ALA A 31 -0.56 -7.20 -14.49
N THR A 32 -1.87 -7.13 -14.67
CA THR A 32 -2.82 -6.82 -13.59
C THR A 32 -3.34 -8.04 -12.82
N ASP A 33 -3.25 -9.26 -13.38
CA ASP A 33 -4.00 -10.41 -12.82
C ASP A 33 -3.19 -11.39 -11.95
N GLN A 34 -1.85 -11.26 -11.90
CA GLN A 34 -1.06 -12.14 -11.01
C GLN A 34 -1.36 -11.81 -9.53
N PRO A 35 -1.65 -12.79 -8.67
CA PRO A 35 -1.73 -12.54 -7.24
C PRO A 35 -0.44 -11.92 -6.70
N LEU A 36 -0.59 -11.10 -5.67
CA LEU A 36 0.51 -10.55 -4.88
C LEU A 36 0.44 -11.09 -3.46
N THR A 37 1.59 -11.13 -2.80
CA THR A 37 1.68 -11.54 -1.41
C THR A 37 1.27 -10.36 -0.52
N LEU A 38 0.06 -10.41 0.01
CA LEU A 38 -0.38 -9.51 1.07
C LEU A 38 0.23 -9.98 2.40
N GLU A 39 1.01 -9.13 3.03
CA GLU A 39 1.57 -9.31 4.36
C GLU A 39 0.80 -8.45 5.34
N ILE A 40 0.38 -9.04 6.46
CA ILE A 40 -0.34 -8.35 7.51
C ILE A 40 0.44 -8.48 8.81
N ARG A 41 0.76 -7.33 9.40
CA ARG A 41 1.38 -7.24 10.73
C ARG A 41 0.43 -6.53 11.68
N VAL A 42 0.29 -7.03 12.89
CA VAL A 42 -0.69 -6.54 13.85
C VAL A 42 0.01 -5.99 15.08
N PHE A 43 -0.42 -4.81 15.52
CA PHE A 43 0.15 -4.08 16.64
C PHE A 43 -0.91 -3.73 17.68
N ASP A 44 -0.50 -3.64 18.95
CA ASP A 44 -1.24 -3.03 20.04
C ASP A 44 -0.42 -1.84 20.56
N GLY A 45 -0.72 -0.65 20.04
CA GLY A 45 0.15 0.51 20.21
C GLY A 45 1.49 0.28 19.51
N THR A 46 2.59 0.19 20.26
CA THR A 46 3.93 -0.09 19.68
C THR A 46 4.31 -1.56 19.73
N ASP A 47 3.52 -2.40 20.41
CA ASP A 47 3.85 -3.81 20.60
C ASP A 47 3.35 -4.64 19.43
N GLU A 48 4.22 -5.42 18.81
CA GLU A 48 3.81 -6.34 17.77
C GLU A 48 3.15 -7.58 18.39
N VAL A 49 1.89 -7.81 18.00
CA VAL A 49 1.04 -8.90 18.50
C VAL A 49 0.57 -9.83 17.39
N THR A 50 1.20 -9.77 16.20
CA THR A 50 0.84 -10.57 15.02
C THR A 50 0.66 -12.06 15.33
N SER A 51 1.56 -12.66 16.12
CA SER A 51 1.50 -14.08 16.50
C SER A 51 0.35 -14.44 17.44
N GLN A 52 -0.22 -13.45 18.14
CA GLN A 52 -1.38 -13.60 19.03
C GLN A 52 -2.70 -13.31 18.30
N THR A 53 -2.66 -13.15 16.98
CA THR A 53 -3.82 -12.70 16.20
C THR A 53 -4.20 -13.69 15.12
N ARG A 54 -5.50 -13.77 14.88
CA ARG A 54 -6.10 -14.39 13.71
C ARG A 54 -6.58 -13.27 12.81
N VAL A 55 -6.17 -13.30 11.55
CA VAL A 55 -6.58 -12.32 10.56
C VAL A 55 -7.51 -13.00 9.56
N ARG A 56 -8.59 -12.33 9.19
CA ARG A 56 -9.47 -12.74 8.09
C ARG A 56 -9.48 -11.64 7.05
N VAL A 57 -9.21 -12.02 5.80
CA VAL A 57 -9.19 -11.13 4.66
C VAL A 57 -10.46 -11.36 3.85
N PHE A 58 -11.17 -10.28 3.56
CA PHE A 58 -12.38 -10.30 2.75
C PHE A 58 -12.20 -9.37 1.56
N LYS A 59 -12.76 -9.72 0.40
CA LYS A 59 -12.89 -8.74 -0.69
C LYS A 59 -13.80 -7.62 -0.21
N ALA A 60 -13.38 -6.37 -0.36
CA ALA A 60 -14.17 -5.22 0.10
C ALA A 60 -15.60 -5.25 -0.48
N GLY A 61 -16.58 -4.96 0.37
CA GLY A 61 -18.01 -5.04 0.02
C GLY A 61 -18.62 -6.44 0.12
N SER A 62 -17.82 -7.47 0.40
CA SER A 62 -18.28 -8.81 0.76
C SER A 62 -17.74 -9.20 2.14
N ARG A 63 -18.56 -9.86 2.95
CA ARG A 63 -18.12 -10.48 4.22
C ARG A 63 -18.37 -11.97 4.26
N THR A 64 -18.60 -12.56 3.10
CA THR A 64 -18.73 -14.00 2.92
C THR A 64 -17.38 -14.56 2.44
N ASP A 65 -17.08 -15.79 2.85
CA ASP A 65 -15.88 -16.54 2.43
C ASP A 65 -14.52 -15.86 2.71
N PRO A 66 -14.16 -15.61 3.99
CA PRO A 66 -12.86 -15.05 4.32
C PRO A 66 -11.72 -16.03 4.08
N GLN A 67 -10.61 -15.49 3.58
CA GLN A 67 -9.33 -16.16 3.75
C GLN A 67 -8.83 -15.96 5.18
N THR A 68 -8.78 -17.03 5.97
CA THR A 68 -8.28 -16.99 7.36
C THR A 68 -6.78 -17.23 7.38
N LEU A 69 -6.04 -16.29 7.97
CA LEU A 69 -4.59 -16.29 8.07
C LEU A 69 -4.17 -16.44 9.53
N ARG A 70 -3.05 -17.15 9.71
CA ARG A 70 -2.28 -17.19 10.95
C ARG A 70 -0.84 -16.80 10.64
N ALA A 71 -0.21 -16.09 11.57
CA ALA A 71 1.17 -15.71 11.42
C ALA A 71 2.08 -16.94 11.50
N THR A 72 3.01 -17.07 10.56
CA THR A 72 4.04 -18.13 10.55
C THR A 72 5.42 -17.59 10.93
N SER A 73 5.70 -16.32 10.60
CA SER A 73 7.01 -15.68 10.85
C SER A 73 6.89 -14.15 10.93
N GLY A 74 6.25 -13.63 11.98
CA GLY A 74 6.10 -12.18 12.21
C GLY A 74 5.08 -11.47 11.29
N ALA A 75 4.58 -12.14 10.26
CA ALA A 75 3.49 -11.67 9.42
C ALA A 75 2.47 -12.79 9.17
N ALA A 76 1.21 -12.41 8.99
CA ALA A 76 0.17 -13.26 8.41
C ALA A 76 0.09 -12.97 6.90
N THR A 77 0.21 -13.99 6.05
CA THR A 77 0.38 -13.79 4.60
C THR A 77 -0.71 -14.45 3.76
N ALA A 78 -1.15 -13.78 2.70
CA ALA A 78 -2.12 -14.28 1.71
C ALA A 78 -1.67 -14.01 0.28
N GLN A 79 -2.04 -14.87 -0.66
CA GLN A 79 -1.99 -14.55 -2.09
C GLN A 79 -3.33 -13.95 -2.51
N VAL A 80 -3.34 -12.70 -2.94
CA VAL A 80 -4.56 -11.98 -3.33
C VAL A 80 -4.34 -11.18 -4.61
N PRO A 81 -5.35 -11.01 -5.49
CA PRO A 81 -5.24 -10.07 -6.59
C PRO A 81 -5.24 -8.62 -6.09
N VAL A 82 -4.83 -7.68 -6.96
CA VAL A 82 -4.94 -6.24 -6.70
C VAL A 82 -6.41 -5.86 -6.46
N GLY A 83 -6.66 -4.96 -5.51
CA GLY A 83 -7.96 -4.37 -5.27
C GLY A 83 -8.22 -4.01 -3.81
N PHE A 84 -9.47 -3.69 -3.49
CA PHE A 84 -9.87 -3.34 -2.12
C PHE A 84 -10.25 -4.56 -1.28
N TYR A 85 -9.83 -4.56 -0.01
CA TYR A 85 -10.07 -5.62 0.96
C TYR A 85 -10.47 -5.05 2.34
N ASP A 86 -11.29 -5.80 3.05
CA ASP A 86 -11.58 -5.57 4.46
C ASP A 86 -10.85 -6.62 5.30
N LEU A 87 -10.25 -6.19 6.40
CA LEU A 87 -9.51 -7.04 7.33
C LEU A 87 -10.26 -7.11 8.65
N GLN A 88 -10.56 -8.33 9.11
CA GLN A 88 -10.95 -8.57 10.50
C GLN A 88 -9.74 -9.14 11.24
N VAL A 89 -9.28 -8.42 12.25
CA VAL A 89 -8.19 -8.83 13.13
C VAL A 89 -8.79 -9.20 14.48
N VAL A 90 -8.58 -10.43 14.92
CA VAL A 90 -9.01 -10.94 16.22
C VAL A 90 -7.78 -11.29 17.03
N ARG A 91 -7.57 -10.61 18.15
CA ARG A 91 -6.51 -10.96 19.10
C ARG A 91 -7.05 -11.95 20.12
N GLU A 92 -6.32 -13.02 20.33
CA GLU A 92 -6.60 -14.03 21.35
C GLU A 92 -5.54 -13.92 22.45
N ARG A 93 -5.96 -13.98 23.71
CA ARG A 93 -5.08 -14.04 24.89
C ARG A 93 -5.64 -15.06 25.86
N GLU A 94 -4.81 -16.01 26.28
CA GLU A 94 -5.18 -17.03 27.28
C GLU A 94 -6.47 -17.79 26.89
N GLY A 95 -6.66 -18.06 25.60
CA GLY A 95 -7.82 -18.78 25.06
C GLY A 95 -9.10 -17.95 24.93
N ALA A 96 -9.08 -16.67 25.31
CA ALA A 96 -10.19 -15.74 25.16
C ALA A 96 -9.92 -14.69 24.07
N VAL A 97 -10.99 -14.15 23.48
CA VAL A 97 -10.88 -13.00 22.57
C VAL A 97 -10.58 -11.76 23.40
N ALA A 98 -9.40 -11.17 23.18
CA ALA A 98 -8.93 -9.97 23.86
C ALA A 98 -9.25 -8.68 23.10
N GLY A 99 -9.50 -8.77 21.79
CA GLY A 99 -9.85 -7.61 20.98
C GLY A 99 -10.22 -7.99 19.55
N ILE A 100 -11.06 -7.16 18.92
CA ILE A 100 -11.43 -7.28 17.52
C ILE A 100 -11.30 -5.90 16.87
N ARG A 101 -10.63 -5.82 15.73
CA ARG A 101 -10.51 -4.60 14.91
C ARG A 101 -10.89 -4.91 13.47
N TRP A 102 -11.68 -4.02 12.89
CA TRP A 102 -11.91 -3.98 11.45
C TRP A 102 -11.03 -2.89 10.82
N ALA A 103 -10.39 -3.23 9.72
CA ALA A 103 -9.62 -2.34 8.87
C ALA A 103 -10.22 -2.43 7.46
N GLU A 104 -11.04 -1.45 7.10
CA GLU A 104 -11.89 -1.50 5.91
C GLU A 104 -11.23 -0.78 4.72
N GLN A 105 -11.63 -1.16 3.50
CA GLN A 105 -11.23 -0.49 2.24
C GLN A 105 -9.71 -0.39 2.04
N ARG A 106 -8.96 -1.43 2.40
CA ARG A 106 -7.51 -1.53 2.17
C ARG A 106 -7.23 -1.73 0.69
N LEU A 107 -6.57 -0.74 0.08
CA LEU A 107 -6.11 -0.84 -1.30
C LEU A 107 -4.83 -1.69 -1.34
N VAL A 108 -4.99 -2.93 -1.77
CA VAL A 108 -3.88 -3.81 -2.08
C VAL A 108 -3.48 -3.59 -3.53
N GLN A 109 -2.26 -3.09 -3.74
CA GLN A 109 -1.73 -2.75 -5.06
C GLN A 109 -0.27 -3.15 -5.20
N ARG A 110 0.19 -3.27 -6.46
CA ARG A 110 1.60 -3.51 -6.76
C ARG A 110 2.44 -2.25 -6.56
N TYR A 111 3.60 -2.44 -5.96
CA TYR A 111 4.68 -1.46 -5.98
C TYR A 111 5.87 -2.07 -6.73
N PRO A 112 6.51 -1.34 -7.65
CA PRO A 112 7.68 -1.84 -8.40
C PRO A 112 8.78 -2.39 -7.50
N ASP A 113 9.00 -1.74 -6.34
CA ASP A 113 10.09 -2.05 -5.41
C ASP A 113 9.69 -3.01 -4.28
N ALA A 114 8.48 -3.58 -4.35
CA ALA A 114 7.98 -4.51 -3.34
C ALA A 114 7.99 -5.97 -3.82
N HIS A 115 8.52 -6.27 -5.00
CA HIS A 115 8.70 -7.64 -5.53
C HIS A 115 7.42 -8.50 -5.47
N GLY A 116 6.28 -7.91 -5.84
CA GLY A 116 4.99 -8.60 -5.78
C GLY A 116 4.47 -8.81 -4.36
N ARG A 117 4.95 -8.03 -3.38
CA ARG A 117 4.44 -7.99 -2.01
C ARG A 117 3.73 -6.66 -1.73
N HIS A 118 2.83 -6.69 -0.76
CA HIS A 118 2.14 -5.53 -0.24
C HIS A 118 2.01 -5.69 1.27
N LEU A 119 2.42 -4.70 2.06
CA LEU A 119 2.37 -4.75 3.51
C LEU A 119 1.24 -3.88 4.04
N GLU A 120 0.43 -4.44 4.93
CA GLU A 120 -0.51 -3.71 5.76
C GLU A 120 -0.20 -3.91 7.24
N ALA A 121 0.04 -2.82 7.95
CA ALA A 121 0.14 -2.79 9.40
C ALA A 121 -1.21 -2.37 9.98
N VAL A 122 -1.80 -3.22 10.81
CA VAL A 122 -3.05 -2.95 11.51
C VAL A 122 -2.77 -2.73 12.99
N ASN A 123 -3.17 -1.56 13.51
CA ASN A 123 -3.11 -1.31 14.95
C ASN A 123 -4.48 -1.55 15.59
N LEU A 124 -4.47 -2.22 16.74
CA LEU A 124 -5.67 -2.41 17.57
C LEU A 124 -6.05 -1.12 18.31
N GLN A 125 -5.08 -0.24 18.55
CA GLN A 125 -5.30 1.09 19.12
C GLN A 125 -5.54 2.12 18.02
N PRO A 126 -6.54 3.01 18.18
CA PRO A 126 -6.75 4.11 17.24
C PRO A 126 -5.62 5.13 17.31
N GLY A 127 -5.50 5.96 16.27
CA GLY A 127 -4.58 7.10 16.27
C GLY A 127 -3.11 6.72 16.00
N TYR A 128 -2.83 5.50 15.56
CA TYR A 128 -1.51 5.09 15.07
C TYR A 128 -1.51 4.98 13.55
N GLY A 129 -0.39 5.35 12.93
CA GLY A 129 -0.08 5.10 11.53
C GLY A 129 1.16 4.21 11.41
N ALA A 130 1.45 3.75 10.20
CA ALA A 130 2.61 2.92 9.93
C ALA A 130 3.41 3.41 8.72
N LEU A 131 4.73 3.25 8.80
CA LEU A 131 5.68 3.59 7.74
C LEU A 131 6.58 2.40 7.44
N GLN A 132 6.43 1.85 6.25
CA GLN A 132 7.38 0.91 5.66
C GLN A 132 8.46 1.68 4.91
N ILE A 133 9.72 1.34 5.17
CA ILE A 133 10.87 1.89 4.47
C ILE A 133 11.62 0.77 3.76
N ARG A 134 11.85 0.93 2.46
CA ARG A 134 12.61 0.01 1.61
C ARG A 134 13.77 0.72 0.94
N HIS A 135 14.92 0.05 0.84
CA HIS A 135 16.06 0.52 0.05
C HIS A 135 15.87 0.14 -1.44
N GLN A 136 16.30 0.99 -2.37
CA GLN A 136 16.30 0.75 -3.81
C GLN A 136 17.73 0.70 -4.38
N PRO A 137 18.07 -0.29 -5.23
CA PRO A 137 17.27 -1.49 -5.49
C PRO A 137 17.21 -2.35 -4.23
N SER A 138 16.04 -2.91 -3.92
CA SER A 138 15.96 -3.96 -2.91
C SER A 138 16.26 -5.28 -3.63
N PRO A 139 17.34 -6.00 -3.33
CA PRO A 139 17.34 -7.43 -3.59
C PRO A 139 16.21 -8.07 -2.76
N ALA A 140 15.59 -9.12 -3.32
CA ALA A 140 14.31 -9.66 -2.84
C ALA A 140 14.35 -10.29 -1.43
N SER A 141 15.52 -10.39 -0.80
CA SER A 141 15.71 -11.06 0.50
C SER A 141 17.12 -10.82 1.08
N ASP A 142 17.54 -9.57 1.25
CA ASP A 142 18.83 -9.30 1.90
C ASP A 142 18.69 -8.92 3.37
N GLU A 143 19.71 -9.31 4.13
CA GLU A 143 19.98 -8.82 5.47
C GLU A 143 19.94 -7.28 5.48
N ILE A 144 19.12 -6.70 6.35
CA ILE A 144 19.04 -5.25 6.49
C ILE A 144 20.32 -4.75 7.16
N THR A 145 21.24 -4.21 6.35
CA THR A 145 22.54 -3.64 6.77
C THR A 145 22.47 -2.15 7.11
N TRP A 146 21.35 -1.48 6.79
CA TRP A 146 21.10 -0.08 7.10
C TRP A 146 20.19 0.05 8.32
N ARG A 147 20.17 1.23 8.94
CA ARG A 147 19.28 1.55 10.06
C ARG A 147 18.41 2.73 9.69
N ALA A 148 17.27 2.84 10.34
CA ALA A 148 16.49 4.06 10.32
C ALA A 148 15.93 4.36 11.70
N THR A 149 15.76 5.64 11.97
CA THR A 149 15.14 6.17 13.17
C THR A 149 14.07 7.17 12.77
N ILE A 150 12.90 7.06 13.39
CA ILE A 150 11.76 7.94 13.14
C ILE A 150 11.63 8.95 14.28
N TYR A 151 11.31 10.19 13.94
CA TYR A 151 11.17 11.33 14.83
C TYR A 151 9.86 12.04 14.54
N ARG A 152 9.30 12.74 15.54
CA ARG A 152 8.23 13.70 15.25
C ARG A 152 8.85 14.88 14.51
N THR A 153 8.18 15.39 13.48
CA THR A 153 8.65 16.58 12.75
C THR A 153 8.88 17.74 13.73
N GLY A 154 10.06 18.36 13.63
CA GLY A 154 10.48 19.45 14.51
C GLY A 154 11.13 19.02 15.84
N ASP A 155 11.17 17.72 16.16
CA ASP A 155 11.86 17.18 17.34
C ASP A 155 12.70 15.95 16.98
N ALA A 156 13.93 16.18 16.56
CA ALA A 156 14.91 15.13 16.27
C ALA A 156 15.66 14.62 17.53
N THR A 157 15.29 15.07 18.74
CA THR A 157 15.97 14.69 19.98
C THR A 157 15.40 13.41 20.59
N LYS A 158 14.17 13.04 20.21
CA LYS A 158 13.45 11.90 20.76
C LYS A 158 12.87 11.03 19.65
N GLU A 159 13.25 9.76 19.66
CA GLU A 159 12.68 8.76 18.74
C GLU A 159 11.17 8.63 18.97
N ALA A 160 10.39 8.64 17.89
CA ALA A 160 8.93 8.47 17.95
C ALA A 160 8.52 7.00 18.07
N GLY A 161 9.39 6.06 17.73
CA GLY A 161 9.15 4.62 17.88
C GLY A 161 10.32 3.77 17.40
N LYS A 162 10.31 2.48 17.80
CA LYS A 162 11.31 1.50 17.36
C LYS A 162 10.93 0.93 15.99
N SER A 163 11.92 0.66 15.16
CA SER A 163 11.70 -0.10 13.93
C SER A 163 11.54 -1.59 14.24
N VAL A 164 10.70 -2.24 13.44
CA VAL A 164 10.59 -3.69 13.35
C VAL A 164 11.11 -4.12 11.99
N LYS A 165 11.97 -5.15 11.98
CA LYS A 165 12.52 -5.70 10.73
C LYS A 165 11.46 -6.57 10.04
N GLY A 166 11.45 -6.53 8.71
CA GLY A 166 10.82 -7.52 7.84
C GLY A 166 11.74 -7.87 6.68
N ASP A 167 11.24 -8.55 5.66
CA ASP A 167 12.09 -9.00 4.54
C ASP A 167 12.46 -7.81 3.64
N GLY A 168 13.67 -7.29 3.81
CA GLY A 168 14.20 -6.16 3.05
C GLY A 168 13.58 -4.80 3.41
N TYR A 169 12.90 -4.67 4.55
CA TYR A 169 12.30 -3.40 4.99
C TYR A 169 12.37 -3.18 6.50
N LEU A 170 12.36 -1.91 6.89
CA LEU A 170 12.04 -1.49 8.27
C LEU A 170 10.61 -0.97 8.31
N LEU A 171 9.86 -1.36 9.35
CA LEU A 171 8.52 -0.89 9.63
C LEU A 171 8.50 -0.10 10.92
N PHE A 172 7.91 1.08 10.90
CA PHE A 172 7.60 1.86 12.09
C PHE A 172 6.09 1.89 12.29
N VAL A 173 5.66 1.71 13.54
CA VAL A 173 4.27 1.96 13.96
C VAL A 173 4.33 2.98 15.07
N VAL A 174 3.78 4.17 14.80
CA VAL A 174 3.90 5.37 15.64
C VAL A 174 2.56 6.09 15.69
N PRO A 175 2.33 6.99 16.66
CA PRO A 175 1.16 7.86 16.64
C PRO A 175 1.05 8.58 15.29
N ALA A 176 -0.17 8.75 14.77
CA ALA A 176 -0.43 9.43 13.51
C ALA A 176 0.04 10.89 13.56
N GLY A 177 0.43 11.41 12.40
CA GLY A 177 0.91 12.79 12.24
C GLY A 177 2.18 12.91 11.39
N GLN A 178 2.81 14.08 11.48
CA GLN A 178 4.01 14.42 10.71
C GLN A 178 5.28 13.89 11.37
N HIS A 179 6.09 13.18 10.59
CA HIS A 179 7.32 12.55 11.04
C HIS A 179 8.48 12.84 10.09
N ASP A 180 9.68 12.85 10.67
CA ASP A 180 10.94 12.83 9.94
C ASP A 180 11.61 11.48 10.17
N VAL A 181 12.32 10.99 9.16
CA VAL A 181 13.12 9.78 9.27
C VAL A 181 14.57 10.10 8.94
N GLN A 182 15.46 9.66 9.81
CA GLN A 182 16.88 9.56 9.51
C GLN A 182 17.19 8.12 9.10
N ILE A 183 17.74 7.97 7.90
CA ILE A 183 18.29 6.71 7.40
C ILE A 183 19.80 6.78 7.58
N LEU A 184 20.36 5.71 8.13
CA LEU A 184 21.78 5.49 8.31
C LEU A 184 22.18 4.33 7.39
N PRO A 185 22.66 4.61 6.17
CA PRO A 185 23.21 3.60 5.28
C PRO A 185 24.39 2.87 5.92
N ALA A 186 24.71 1.67 5.43
CA ALA A 186 25.91 0.95 5.87
C ALA A 186 27.20 1.71 5.51
N ILE A 187 27.18 2.43 4.39
CA ILE A 187 28.28 3.25 3.89
C ILE A 187 27.68 4.57 3.40
N GLY A 188 28.27 5.70 3.80
CA GLY A 188 27.85 7.03 3.37
C GLY A 188 27.31 7.89 4.50
N GLU A 189 26.76 9.04 4.13
CA GLU A 189 26.20 10.00 5.08
C GLU A 189 24.74 9.67 5.45
N PRO A 190 24.27 10.10 6.63
CA PRO A 190 22.86 9.98 7.00
C PRO A 190 21.95 10.73 6.02
N ILE A 191 20.88 10.06 5.58
CA ILE A 191 19.87 10.63 4.69
C ILE A 191 18.63 11.00 5.49
N TRP A 192 18.10 12.19 5.28
CA TRP A 192 16.85 12.64 5.92
C TRP A 192 15.70 12.64 4.96
N ILE A 193 14.60 12.00 5.34
CA ILE A 193 13.29 12.12 4.69
C ILE A 193 12.40 12.91 5.65
N ARG A 194 11.90 14.07 5.22
CA ARG A 194 11.23 15.04 6.09
C ARG A 194 9.75 15.14 5.78
N ASN A 195 8.96 15.56 6.78
CA ASN A 195 7.53 15.89 6.65
C ASN A 195 6.71 14.75 6.04
N ILE A 196 6.96 13.53 6.51
CA ILE A 196 6.16 12.36 6.15
C ILE A 196 4.88 12.37 6.98
N GLU A 197 3.75 12.57 6.31
CA GLU A 197 2.46 12.40 6.93
C GLU A 197 2.12 10.91 7.06
N LEU A 198 1.89 10.46 8.29
CA LEU A 198 1.37 9.14 8.60
C LEU A 198 -0.09 9.25 9.06
N PRO A 199 -1.06 8.97 8.18
CA PRO A 199 -2.46 8.97 8.56
C PRO A 199 -2.74 7.88 9.57
N ALA A 200 -3.70 8.13 10.46
CA ALA A 200 -4.19 7.10 11.37
C ALA A 200 -4.76 5.93 10.56
N ASP A 201 -4.55 4.72 11.08
CA ASP A 201 -4.97 3.48 10.50
C ASP A 201 -4.42 3.23 9.08
N GLN A 202 -3.35 3.87 8.60
CA GLN A 202 -2.80 3.61 7.27
C GLN A 202 -1.34 3.19 7.28
N THR A 203 -0.97 2.35 6.32
CA THR A 203 0.41 2.00 6.02
C THR A 203 0.91 2.83 4.85
N ARG A 204 1.99 3.59 5.05
CA ARG A 204 2.70 4.31 3.99
C ARG A 204 3.94 3.50 3.59
N LEU A 205 4.22 3.46 2.29
CA LEU A 205 5.49 2.97 1.76
C LEU A 205 6.35 4.15 1.36
N GLN A 206 7.59 4.17 1.85
CA GLN A 206 8.65 5.06 1.41
C GLN A 206 9.83 4.23 0.89
N THR A 207 10.37 4.63 -0.26
CA THR A 207 11.62 4.08 -0.77
C THR A 207 12.72 5.12 -0.71
N TRP A 208 13.97 4.67 -0.65
CA TRP A 208 15.14 5.54 -0.71
C TRP A 208 16.24 4.90 -1.57
N LYS A 209 17.07 5.74 -2.19
CA LYS A 209 18.24 5.35 -2.95
C LYS A 209 19.48 5.79 -2.19
N GLY A 210 20.45 4.90 -2.03
CA GLY A 210 21.79 5.19 -1.49
C GLY A 210 22.75 5.69 -2.56
#